data_AF-A0ABC9CHE8-F1
#
_entry.id   AF-A0ABC9CHE8-F1
#
_cell.length_a   1.000
_cell.length_b   1.000
_cell.length_c   1.000
_cell.angle_alpha   90.00
_cell.angle_beta   90.00
_cell.angle_gamma   90.00
#
_symmetry.space_group_name_H-M   'P 1'
#
loop_
_entity.id
_entity.type
_entity.pdbx_description
1 polymer ?
#
loop_
_entity_poly.entity_id
_entity_poly.type
_entity_poly.pdbx_seq_one_letter_code
_entity_poly.pdbx_strand_id
1 'polypeptide(L)'
;MVTSPYGNTLHHNENATVGQFAFTTAEAGNYLACFWIDSAEKGSGVSVNLDWKIGFATKDWDAIAKKEKIEGVELELRKLEVAVQAIHQNLIHLKAREAEMRTVSEKTNSRVAWFSILSLGVCIVVSILQLWHLQGFFRKKKLI
;
A
#
# COMPACT_ATOMS: atom_id res chain seq x y z
N MET A 1 -20.32 -0.30 14.14
CA MET A 1 -18.95 -0.52 14.69
C MET A 1 -17.90 -0.02 13.73
N VAL A 2 -16.76 0.45 14.23
CA VAL A 2 -15.55 0.69 13.44
C VAL A 2 -14.38 -0.07 14.03
N THR A 3 -13.59 -0.72 13.18
CA THR A 3 -12.41 -1.51 13.57
C THR A 3 -11.14 -1.06 12.86
N SER A 4 -9.99 -1.18 13.55
CA SER A 4 -8.65 -0.95 13.00
C SER A 4 -8.19 -2.12 12.12
N PRO A 5 -7.11 -1.93 11.34
CA PRO A 5 -6.54 -2.98 10.49
C PRO A 5 -6.13 -4.24 11.27
N TYR A 6 -5.87 -4.12 12.57
CA TYR A 6 -5.45 -5.21 13.46
C TYR A 6 -6.61 -5.80 14.28
N GLY A 7 -7.84 -5.40 13.99
CA GLY A 7 -9.04 -5.92 14.68
C GLY A 7 -9.40 -5.21 15.98
N ASN A 8 -8.71 -4.11 16.33
CA ASN A 8 -9.08 -3.31 17.49
C ASN A 8 -10.39 -2.55 17.22
N THR A 9 -11.32 -2.58 18.17
CA THR A 9 -12.57 -1.84 18.05
C THR A 9 -12.35 -0.38 18.42
N LEU A 10 -12.57 0.53 17.49
CA LEU A 10 -12.40 1.98 17.68
C LEU A 10 -13.70 2.66 18.10
N HIS A 11 -14.82 2.15 17.59
CA HIS A 11 -16.13 2.66 17.95
C HIS A 11 -17.18 1.55 17.87
N HIS A 12 -18.04 1.46 18.88
CA HIS A 12 -19.16 0.52 18.91
C HIS A 12 -20.38 1.26 19.47
N ASN A 13 -21.52 1.11 18.80
CA ASN A 13 -22.77 1.72 19.22
C ASN A 13 -23.92 0.80 18.80
N GLU A 14 -24.85 0.60 19.73
CA GLU A 14 -26.01 -0.29 19.57
C GLU A 14 -27.29 0.56 19.56
N ASN A 15 -28.33 0.11 18.84
CA ASN A 15 -29.60 0.82 18.69
C ASN A 15 -29.47 2.28 18.19
N ALA A 16 -28.46 2.56 17.36
CA ALA A 16 -28.20 3.88 16.82
C ALA A 16 -29.08 4.19 15.59
N THR A 17 -29.78 5.32 15.62
CA THR A 17 -30.54 5.85 14.47
C THR A 17 -29.78 6.96 13.74
N VAL A 18 -29.04 7.79 14.48
CA VAL A 18 -28.19 8.88 13.97
C VAL A 18 -26.95 8.97 14.86
N GLY A 19 -25.79 9.27 14.27
CA GLY A 19 -24.57 9.49 15.04
C GLY A 19 -23.45 10.11 14.21
N GLN A 20 -22.55 10.79 14.91
CA GLN A 20 -21.30 11.31 14.35
C GLN A 20 -20.19 11.02 15.37
N PHE A 21 -19.05 10.54 14.89
CA PHE A 21 -17.86 10.33 15.70
C PHE A 21 -16.62 10.60 14.86
N ALA A 22 -15.51 10.87 15.54
CA ALA A 22 -14.21 11.06 14.92
C ALA A 22 -13.15 10.32 15.75
N PHE A 23 -12.12 9.83 15.06
CA PHE A 23 -10.99 9.17 15.69
C PHE A 23 -9.72 9.48 14.91
N THR A 24 -8.56 9.36 15.55
CA THR A 24 -7.27 9.49 14.90
C THR A 24 -6.71 8.11 14.58
N THR A 25 -6.30 7.89 13.34
CA THR A 25 -5.67 6.65 12.90
C THR A 25 -4.27 6.53 13.51
N ALA A 26 -4.04 5.53 14.37
CA ALA A 26 -2.71 5.24 14.92
C ALA A 26 -1.89 4.34 13.98
N GLU A 27 -2.58 3.51 13.20
CA GLU A 27 -2.00 2.44 12.40
C GLU A 27 -2.27 2.67 10.92
N ALA A 28 -1.28 2.43 10.06
CA ALA A 28 -1.48 2.41 8.62
C ALA A 28 -2.21 1.14 8.20
N GLY A 29 -3.28 1.27 7.43
CA GLY A 29 -4.02 0.13 6.88
C GLY A 29 -5.50 0.44 6.65
N ASN A 30 -6.28 -0.63 6.44
CA ASN A 30 -7.71 -0.54 6.15
C ASN A 30 -8.53 -0.51 7.45
N TYR A 31 -9.37 0.51 7.59
CA TYR A 31 -10.34 0.63 8.66
C TYR A 31 -11.72 0.23 8.13
N LEU A 32 -12.47 -0.53 8.91
CA LEU A 32 -13.78 -1.06 8.50
C LEU A 32 -14.88 -0.39 9.31
N ALA A 33 -15.96 0.01 8.64
CA ALA A 33 -17.18 0.49 9.26
C ALA A 33 -18.33 -0.49 8.95
N CYS A 34 -18.85 -1.13 10.00
CA CYS A 34 -19.87 -2.16 9.91
C CYS A 34 -21.19 -1.66 10.51
N PHE A 35 -22.28 -1.87 9.78
CA PHE A 35 -23.66 -1.59 10.20
C PHE A 35 -24.45 -2.90 10.16
N TRP A 36 -25.16 -3.24 11.24
CA TRP A 36 -25.99 -4.44 11.34
C TRP A 36 -27.36 -4.07 11.91
N ILE A 37 -28.37 -4.90 11.60
CA ILE A 37 -29.74 -4.77 12.05
C ILE A 37 -30.15 -6.12 12.64
N ASP A 38 -30.60 -6.13 13.89
CA ASP A 38 -30.89 -7.38 14.63
C ASP A 38 -32.22 -8.04 14.23
N SER A 39 -33.14 -7.30 13.63
CA SER A 39 -34.39 -7.84 13.10
C SER A 39 -34.79 -7.13 11.81
N ALA A 40 -34.36 -7.69 10.68
CA ALA A 40 -34.99 -7.37 9.41
C ALA A 40 -36.32 -8.13 9.35
N GLU A 41 -37.42 -7.51 9.77
CA GLU A 41 -38.73 -7.99 9.33
C GLU A 41 -38.70 -8.03 7.79
N LYS A 42 -38.95 -9.21 7.23
CA LYS A 42 -38.86 -9.47 5.79
C LYS A 42 -39.73 -8.47 5.03
N GLY A 43 -39.12 -7.40 4.50
CA GLY A 43 -39.79 -6.39 3.68
C GLY A 43 -39.51 -4.93 4.06
N SER A 44 -38.94 -4.64 5.24
CA SER A 44 -38.53 -3.26 5.59
C SER A 44 -37.09 -3.01 5.15
N GLY A 45 -36.92 -2.33 4.01
CA GLY A 45 -35.61 -1.86 3.57
C GLY A 45 -35.14 -0.72 4.46
N VAL A 46 -33.97 -0.86 5.09
CA VAL A 46 -33.34 0.21 5.87
C VAL A 46 -32.37 0.99 4.98
N SER A 47 -32.56 2.30 4.90
CA SER A 47 -31.65 3.21 4.21
C SER A 47 -30.66 3.79 5.21
N VAL A 48 -29.36 3.65 4.92
CA VAL A 48 -28.27 4.21 5.73
C VAL A 48 -27.58 5.28 4.89
N ASN A 49 -27.55 6.51 5.39
CA ASN A 49 -26.76 7.59 4.81
C ASN A 49 -25.43 7.70 5.55
N LEU A 50 -24.32 7.55 4.84
CA LEU A 50 -22.96 7.59 5.40
C LEU A 50 -22.15 8.70 4.74
N ASP A 51 -21.70 9.65 5.56
CA ASP A 51 -20.67 10.63 5.18
C ASP A 51 -19.35 10.25 5.85
N TRP A 52 -18.37 9.83 5.06
CA TRP A 52 -17.06 9.37 5.52
C TRP A 52 -15.97 10.35 5.08
N LYS A 53 -15.31 11.00 6.05
CA LYS A 53 -14.25 12.00 5.81
C LYS A 53 -12.92 11.52 6.38
N ILE A 54 -11.85 11.71 5.62
CA ILE A 54 -10.48 11.32 6.01
C ILE A 54 -9.55 12.52 5.81
N GLY A 55 -8.58 12.70 6.72
CA GLY A 55 -7.48 13.65 6.56
C GLY A 55 -7.97 15.10 6.49
N PHE A 56 -7.56 15.85 5.45
CA PHE A 56 -7.88 17.27 5.31
C PHE A 56 -9.40 17.56 5.28
N ALA A 57 -10.21 16.58 4.86
CA ALA A 57 -11.66 16.69 4.80
C ALA A 57 -12.33 16.60 6.17
N THR A 58 -11.63 16.18 7.24
CA THR A 58 -12.19 16.16 8.61
C THR A 58 -12.11 17.52 9.30
N LYS A 59 -11.40 18.50 8.74
CA LYS A 59 -11.34 19.86 9.30
C LYS A 59 -12.64 20.61 9.02
N ASP A 60 -13.21 21.22 10.05
CA ASP A 60 -14.41 22.04 9.95
C ASP A 60 -14.05 23.45 9.45
N TRP A 61 -13.97 23.57 8.12
CA TRP A 61 -13.58 24.80 7.43
C TRP A 61 -14.62 25.92 7.60
N ASP A 62 -15.89 25.57 7.82
CA ASP A 62 -16.98 26.52 8.06
C ASP A 62 -16.84 27.17 9.44
N ALA A 63 -16.45 26.40 10.46
CA ALA A 63 -16.13 26.92 11.78
C ALA A 63 -14.89 27.84 11.76
N ILE A 64 -13.87 27.51 10.95
CA ILE A 64 -12.65 28.33 10.79
C ILE A 64 -12.98 29.65 10.06
N ALA A 65 -13.72 29.59 8.95
CA ALA A 65 -14.13 30.76 8.19
C ALA A 65 -14.96 31.76 9.03
N LYS A 66 -15.86 31.24 9.87
CA LYS A 66 -16.72 32.06 10.73
C LYS A 66 -15.97 32.64 11.94
N LYS A 67 -14.94 31.97 12.44
CA LYS A 67 -14.15 32.40 13.61
C LYS A 67 -13.10 33.47 13.26
N GLU A 68 -12.56 33.46 12.04
CA GLU A 68 -11.49 34.38 11.62
C GLU A 68 -11.95 35.55 10.72
N LYS A 69 -13.24 35.66 10.34
CA LYS A 69 -13.76 36.76 9.49
C LYS A 69 -12.98 36.90 8.17
N ILE A 70 -12.71 35.79 7.51
CA ILE A 70 -11.82 35.73 6.34
C ILE A 70 -12.60 36.00 5.06
N GLU A 71 -12.14 36.93 4.22
CA GLU A 71 -12.64 37.12 2.85
C GLU A 71 -12.39 35.83 2.05
N GLY A 72 -13.41 35.28 1.40
CA GLY A 72 -13.44 33.89 0.90
C GLY A 72 -12.24 33.42 0.07
N VAL A 73 -11.46 34.32 -0.54
CA VAL A 73 -10.23 33.99 -1.29
C VAL A 73 -9.09 33.52 -0.38
N GLU A 74 -8.92 34.12 0.80
CA GLU A 74 -7.85 33.75 1.74
C GLU A 74 -8.12 32.36 2.36
N LEU A 75 -9.39 31.98 2.56
CA LEU A 75 -9.77 30.63 2.98
C LEU A 75 -9.37 29.58 1.93
N GLU A 76 -9.62 29.85 0.65
CA GLU A 76 -9.26 28.95 -0.44
C GLU A 76 -7.74 28.81 -0.59
N LEU A 77 -6.99 29.91 -0.43
CA LEU A 77 -5.51 29.86 -0.40
C LEU A 77 -4.99 28.98 0.74
N ARG A 78 -5.57 29.12 1.95
CA ARG A 78 -5.17 28.33 3.11
C ARG A 78 -5.51 26.85 2.98
N LYS A 79 -6.66 26.52 2.34
CA LYS A 79 -6.99 25.15 1.97
C LYS A 79 -5.94 24.57 1.02
N LEU A 80 -5.55 25.34 0.00
CA LEU A 80 -4.54 24.92 -0.99
C LEU A 80 -3.17 24.72 -0.33
N GLU A 81 -2.76 25.62 0.57
CA GLU A 81 -1.50 25.51 1.31
C GLU A 81 -1.44 24.22 2.13
N VAL A 82 -2.50 23.94 2.91
CA VAL A 82 -2.58 22.70 3.70
C VAL A 82 -2.58 21.46 2.81
N ALA A 83 -3.26 21.49 1.67
CA ALA A 83 -3.25 20.39 0.71
C ALA A 83 -1.86 20.17 0.09
N VAL A 84 -1.17 21.23 -0.34
CA VAL A 84 0.18 21.17 -0.89
C VAL A 84 1.17 20.64 0.15
N GLN A 85 1.05 21.07 1.40
CA GLN A 85 1.91 20.59 2.48
C GLN A 85 1.71 19.10 2.74
N ALA A 86 0.46 18.61 2.72
CA ALA A 86 0.17 17.19 2.82
C ALA A 86 0.79 16.39 1.65
N ILE A 87 0.66 16.89 0.41
CA ILE A 87 1.26 16.27 -0.78
C ILE A 87 2.79 16.23 -0.67
N HIS A 88 3.41 17.34 -0.25
CA HIS A 88 4.86 17.46 -0.14
C HIS A 88 5.43 16.44 0.85
N GLN A 89 4.80 16.27 2.01
CA GLN A 89 5.21 15.25 2.99
C GLN A 89 5.08 13.84 2.42
N ASN A 90 4.02 13.56 1.68
CA ASN A 90 3.85 12.26 1.03
C ASN A 90 4.91 11.99 -0.05
N LEU A 91 5.28 13.01 -0.84
CA LEU A 91 6.36 12.90 -1.82
C LEU A 91 7.72 12.62 -1.18
N ILE A 92 8.03 13.27 -0.05
CA ILE A 92 9.26 12.99 0.71
C ILE A 92 9.26 11.54 1.18
N HIS A 93 8.13 11.05 1.72
CA HIS A 93 8.00 9.66 2.14
C HIS A 93 8.20 8.67 0.99
N LEU A 94 7.55 8.89 -0.16
CA LEU A 94 7.69 8.06 -1.35
C LEU A 94 9.13 8.07 -1.89
N LYS A 95 9.78 9.24 -1.90
CA LYS A 95 11.18 9.38 -2.34
C LYS A 95 12.15 8.63 -1.42
N ALA A 96 11.94 8.67 -0.11
CA ALA A 96 12.75 7.91 0.83
C ALA A 96 12.63 6.39 0.58
N ARG A 97 11.41 5.91 0.31
CA ARG A 97 11.13 4.52 -0.04
C ARG A 97 11.75 4.12 -1.39
N GLU A 98 11.69 4.97 -2.40
CA GLU A 98 12.35 4.73 -3.69
C GLU A 98 13.87 4.61 -3.52
N ALA A 99 14.48 5.49 -2.71
CA ALA A 99 15.91 5.44 -2.43
C ALA A 99 16.31 4.12 -1.76
N GLU A 100 15.53 3.67 -0.77
CA GLU A 100 15.72 2.35 -0.16
C GLU A 100 15.59 1.22 -1.20
N MET A 101 14.56 1.27 -2.04
CA MET A 101 14.28 0.26 -3.07
C MET A 101 15.36 0.22 -4.17
N ARG A 102 15.97 1.36 -4.53
CA ARG A 102 17.13 1.41 -5.43
C ARG A 102 18.33 0.64 -4.87
N THR A 103 18.64 0.80 -3.59
CA THR A 103 19.77 0.08 -2.98
C THR A 103 19.54 -1.43 -2.93
N VAL A 104 18.30 -1.86 -2.73
CA VAL A 104 17.91 -3.29 -2.77
C VAL A 104 18.01 -3.82 -4.20
N SER A 105 17.58 -3.03 -5.19
CA SER A 105 17.66 -3.39 -6.61
C SER A 105 19.11 -3.59 -7.06
N GLU A 106 20.02 -2.67 -6.71
CA GLU A 106 21.44 -2.77 -7.06
C GLU A 106 22.11 -4.03 -6.46
N LYS A 107 21.86 -4.32 -5.18
CA LYS A 107 22.41 -5.51 -4.50
C LYS A 107 21.84 -6.82 -5.08
N THR A 108 20.54 -6.84 -5.39
CA THR A 108 19.88 -8.02 -5.97
C THR A 108 20.39 -8.27 -7.39
N ASN A 109 20.49 -7.23 -8.21
CA ASN A 109 20.95 -7.33 -9.59
C ASN A 109 22.38 -7.89 -9.69
N SER A 110 23.30 -7.42 -8.82
CA SER A 110 24.68 -7.92 -8.80
C SER A 110 24.76 -9.41 -8.46
N ARG A 111 23.97 -9.87 -7.46
CA ARG A 111 23.93 -11.28 -7.07
C ARG A 111 23.35 -12.17 -8.18
N VAL A 112 22.27 -11.72 -8.82
CA VAL A 112 21.62 -12.43 -9.93
C VAL A 112 22.56 -12.52 -11.15
N ALA A 113 23.29 -11.46 -11.47
CA ALA A 113 24.28 -11.46 -12.53
C ALA A 113 25.40 -12.47 -12.27
N TRP A 114 25.93 -12.50 -11.03
CA TRP A 114 26.97 -13.47 -10.64
C TRP A 114 26.48 -14.93 -10.74
N PHE A 115 25.28 -15.22 -10.24
CA PHE A 115 24.70 -16.57 -10.37
C PHE A 115 24.46 -16.97 -11.83
N SER A 116 24.04 -16.04 -12.68
CA SER A 116 23.87 -16.27 -14.12
C SER A 116 25.20 -16.63 -14.80
N ILE A 117 26.28 -15.90 -14.49
CA ILE A 117 27.63 -16.18 -15.03
C ILE A 117 28.12 -17.55 -14.57
N LEU A 118 27.96 -17.87 -13.28
CA LEU A 118 28.34 -19.17 -12.74
C LEU A 118 27.57 -20.31 -13.41
N SER A 119 26.25 -20.17 -13.57
CA SER A 119 25.40 -21.16 -14.25
C SER A 119 25.85 -21.37 -15.69
N LEU A 120 26.15 -20.30 -16.43
CA LEU A 120 26.65 -20.40 -17.81
C LEU A 120 27.98 -21.16 -17.87
N GLY A 121 28.89 -20.86 -16.93
CA GLY A 121 30.17 -21.58 -16.80
C GLY A 121 29.98 -23.07 -16.57
N VAL A 122 29.08 -23.46 -15.67
CA VAL A 122 28.74 -24.88 -15.43
C VAL A 122 28.22 -25.55 -16.70
N CYS A 123 27.31 -24.92 -17.44
CA CYS A 123 26.79 -25.46 -18.70
C CYS A 123 27.89 -25.69 -19.75
N ILE A 124 28.86 -24.76 -19.86
CA ILE A 124 29.99 -24.91 -20.78
C ILE A 124 30.87 -26.08 -20.38
N VAL A 125 31.22 -26.20 -19.08
CA VAL A 125 32.05 -27.30 -18.57
C VAL A 125 31.38 -28.65 -18.83
N VAL A 126 30.08 -28.77 -18.52
CA VAL A 126 29.31 -30.00 -18.79
C VAL A 126 29.32 -30.34 -20.28
N SER A 127 29.12 -29.34 -21.15
CA SER A 127 29.12 -29.55 -22.61
C SER A 127 30.47 -30.07 -23.12
N ILE A 128 31.59 -29.52 -22.61
CA ILE A 128 32.94 -29.98 -22.97
C ILE A 128 33.17 -31.41 -22.48
N LEU A 129 32.83 -31.71 -21.23
CA LEU A 129 32.96 -33.05 -20.67
C LEU A 129 32.12 -34.08 -21.44
N GLN A 130 30.90 -33.71 -21.84
CA GLN A 130 30.02 -34.54 -22.65
C GLN A 130 30.66 -34.87 -24.01
N LEU A 131 31.24 -33.89 -24.68
CA LEU A 131 31.95 -34.08 -25.95
C LEU A 131 33.20 -34.96 -25.80
N TRP A 132 34.01 -34.72 -24.76
CA TRP A 132 35.19 -35.55 -24.46
C TRP A 132 34.83 -36.99 -24.16
N HIS A 133 33.78 -37.21 -23.36
CA HIS A 133 33.30 -38.54 -23.03
C HIS A 133 32.84 -39.29 -24.29
N LEU A 134 32.07 -38.63 -25.16
CA LEU A 134 31.63 -39.19 -26.44
C LEU A 134 32.83 -39.54 -27.35
N GLN A 135 33.79 -38.62 -27.52
CA GLN A 135 35.00 -38.88 -28.32
C GLN A 135 35.84 -40.04 -27.77
N GLY A 136 35.99 -40.13 -26.44
CA GLY A 136 36.68 -41.23 -25.78
C GLY A 136 35.95 -42.56 -25.95
N PHE A 137 34.62 -42.55 -25.89
CA PHE A 137 33.79 -43.73 -26.12
C PHE A 137 33.92 -44.24 -27.56
N PHE A 138 33.86 -43.36 -28.56
CA PHE A 138 34.03 -43.73 -29.98
C PHE A 138 35.46 -44.24 -30.29
N ARG A 139 36.51 -43.60 -29.75
CA ARG A 139 37.91 -44.08 -29.91
C ARG A 139 38.12 -45.47 -29.30
N LYS A 140 37.55 -45.73 -28.11
CA LYS A 140 37.69 -47.05 -27.44
C LYS A 140 36.92 -48.16 -28.15
N LYS A 141 35.81 -47.84 -28.79
CA LYS A 141 34.97 -48.80 -29.53
C LYS A 141 35.41 -48.99 -31.00
N LYS A 142 36.44 -48.28 -31.50
CA LYS A 142 36.91 -48.32 -32.90
C LYS A 142 35.76 -48.23 -33.93
N LEU A 143 34.82 -47.31 -33.69
CA LEU A 143 33.67 -47.09 -34.59
C LEU A 143 33.91 -45.94 -35.60
N ILE A 144 35.11 -45.35 -35.55
CA ILE A 144 35.80 -44.57 -36.60
C ILE A 144 37.26 -45.03 -36.59
#